data_AF-A0A1S1SU04-F1
#
_entry.id   AF-A0A1S1SU04-F1
#
_cell.length_a   1.000
_cell.length_b   1.000
_cell.length_c   1.000
_cell.angle_alpha   90.00
_cell.angle_beta   90.00
_cell.angle_gamma   90.00
#
_symmetry.space_group_name_H-M   'P 1'
#
loop_
_entity.id
_entity.type
_entity.pdbx_description
1 polymer ?
#
loop_
_entity_poly.entity_id
_entity_poly.type
_entity_poly.pdbx_seq_one_letter_code
_entity_poly.pdbx_strand_id
1 'polypeptide(L)'
;MNKTIFVLNGPNLNMLGKREPGIYGGKTLNDIEADCIAAGRDYGFSIDFRQSNHEGVLVDWLHEADEKAVGVAINAGAYTHTSVALHDAIRAISVPVIELHISNVHAREEFRHHSKIAAACKGVICGFGPASYVLALHALKTMTD
;
A
#
# COMPACT_ATOMS: atom_id res chain seq x y z
N MET A 1 14.56 -8.50 17.37
CA MET A 1 14.13 -8.91 16.01
C MET A 1 13.78 -7.65 15.25
N ASN A 2 14.17 -7.57 13.98
CA ASN A 2 13.91 -6.40 13.15
C ASN A 2 12.42 -6.41 12.76
N LYS A 3 11.66 -5.35 13.07
CA LYS A 3 10.23 -5.25 12.72
C LYS A 3 10.15 -4.85 11.24
N THR A 4 9.70 -5.74 10.37
CA THR A 4 9.59 -5.46 8.93
C THR A 4 8.18 -5.05 8.55
N ILE A 5 8.02 -4.02 7.72
CA ILE A 5 6.76 -3.66 7.07
C ILE A 5 6.88 -3.95 5.58
N PHE A 6 5.89 -4.65 5.04
CA PHE A 6 5.76 -4.82 3.59
C PHE A 6 5.01 -3.64 3.01
N VAL A 7 5.58 -2.97 2.01
CA VAL A 7 4.93 -1.92 1.23
C VAL A 7 4.66 -2.46 -0.16
N LEU A 8 3.40 -2.80 -0.42
CA LEU A 8 2.98 -3.50 -1.64
C LEU A 8 2.28 -2.55 -2.61
N ASN A 9 2.72 -2.58 -3.86
CA ASN A 9 2.23 -1.70 -4.91
C ASN A 9 1.65 -2.52 -6.07
N GLY A 10 0.38 -2.27 -6.35
CA GLY A 10 -0.36 -2.92 -7.42
C GLY A 10 -0.05 -2.36 -8.82
N PRO A 11 -0.93 -2.64 -9.79
CA PRO A 11 -0.64 -2.42 -11.20
C PRO A 11 -0.49 -0.96 -11.55
N ASN A 12 0.37 -0.70 -12.53
CA ASN A 12 0.69 0.60 -13.13
C ASN A 12 1.40 1.61 -12.22
N LEU A 13 1.63 1.33 -10.93
CA LEU A 13 2.35 2.25 -10.04
C LEU A 13 3.82 2.42 -10.44
N ASN A 14 4.41 1.44 -11.13
CA ASN A 14 5.72 1.56 -11.76
C ASN A 14 5.80 2.67 -12.85
N MET A 15 4.66 3.19 -13.30
CA MET A 15 4.55 4.26 -14.30
C MET A 15 4.43 5.66 -13.68
N LEU A 16 4.46 5.79 -12.35
CA LEU A 16 4.49 7.08 -11.66
C LEU A 16 5.68 7.94 -12.14
N GLY A 17 5.46 9.25 -12.24
CA GLY A 17 6.43 10.21 -12.79
C GLY A 17 6.56 10.20 -14.31
N LYS A 18 6.00 9.20 -15.03
CA LYS A 18 6.01 9.13 -16.50
C LYS A 18 4.68 9.53 -17.16
N ARG A 19 3.59 9.57 -16.40
CA ARG A 19 2.24 9.92 -16.86
C ARG A 19 1.60 10.97 -15.94
N GLU A 20 0.89 11.93 -16.55
CA GLU A 20 -0.03 12.88 -15.88
C GLU A 20 0.52 13.50 -14.57
N PRO A 21 1.63 14.26 -14.62
CA PRO A 21 2.30 14.80 -13.44
C PRO A 21 1.43 15.69 -12.56
N GLY A 22 0.37 16.29 -13.12
CA GLY A 22 -0.58 17.13 -12.37
C GLY A 22 -1.47 16.39 -11.37
N ILE A 23 -1.78 15.10 -11.59
CA ILE A 23 -2.70 14.33 -10.73
C ILE A 23 -1.94 13.56 -9.64
N TYR A 24 -0.76 13.03 -9.97
CA TYR A 24 -0.01 12.12 -9.09
C TYR A 24 1.25 12.75 -8.46
N GLY A 25 1.56 14.00 -8.83
CA GLY A 25 2.81 14.65 -8.46
C GLY A 25 4.00 14.17 -9.31
N GLY A 26 5.14 14.82 -9.14
CA GLY A 26 6.36 14.53 -9.92
C GLY A 26 7.21 13.36 -9.41
N LYS A 27 6.87 12.75 -8.26
CA LYS A 27 7.66 11.66 -7.67
C LYS A 27 7.45 10.35 -8.44
N THR A 28 8.55 9.64 -8.68
CA THR A 28 8.56 8.27 -9.19
C THR A 28 8.29 7.29 -8.05
N LEU A 29 8.02 6.02 -8.38
CA LEU A 29 7.86 4.99 -7.36
C LEU A 29 9.15 4.76 -6.54
N ASN A 30 10.32 4.95 -7.15
CA ASN A 30 11.62 4.85 -6.46
C ASN A 30 11.83 5.99 -5.45
N ASP A 31 11.33 7.19 -5.75
CA ASP A 31 11.37 8.30 -4.80
C ASP A 31 10.48 8.02 -3.59
N ILE A 32 9.32 7.40 -3.81
CA ILE A 32 8.40 6.97 -2.74
C ILE A 32 9.04 5.85 -1.90
N GLU A 33 9.71 4.90 -2.53
CA GLU A 33 10.47 3.86 -1.82
C GLU A 33 11.53 4.46 -0.89
N ALA A 34 12.30 5.45 -1.37
CA ALA A 34 13.29 6.15 -0.56
C ALA A 34 12.66 6.87 0.64
N ASP A 35 11.52 7.55 0.44
CA ASP A 35 10.76 8.18 1.52
C ASP A 35 10.30 7.14 2.57
N CYS A 36 9.76 6.00 2.11
CA CYS A 36 9.32 4.91 2.98
C CYS A 36 10.48 4.35 3.80
N ILE A 37 11.62 4.07 3.18
CA ILE A 37 12.80 3.56 3.87
C ILE A 37 13.30 4.53 4.93
N ALA A 38 13.32 5.84 4.62
CA ALA A 38 13.70 6.86 5.60
C ALA A 38 12.73 6.90 6.79
N ALA A 39 11.42 6.98 6.52
CA ALA A 39 10.40 6.97 7.57
C ALA A 39 10.40 5.67 8.38
N GLY A 40 10.63 4.52 7.73
CA GLY A 40 10.76 3.23 8.38
C GLY A 40 11.87 3.24 9.43
N ARG A 41 13.07 3.75 9.09
CA ARG A 41 14.18 3.89 10.04
C ARG A 41 13.79 4.75 11.24
N ASP A 42 13.14 5.88 11.00
CA ASP A 42 12.69 6.79 12.07
C ASP A 42 11.64 6.15 12.98
N TYR A 43 10.84 5.23 12.43
CA TYR A 43 9.80 4.49 13.15
C TYR A 43 10.28 3.17 13.76
N GLY A 44 11.54 2.77 13.53
CA GLY A 44 12.09 1.50 14.02
C GLY A 44 11.72 0.28 13.18
N PHE A 45 11.35 0.49 11.92
CA PHE A 45 11.03 -0.55 10.94
C PHE A 45 12.10 -0.72 9.87
N SER A 46 12.20 -1.93 9.35
CA SER A 46 12.72 -2.18 8.00
C SER A 46 11.59 -2.23 7.00
N ILE A 47 11.84 -1.72 5.79
CA ILE A 47 10.85 -1.68 4.72
C ILE A 47 11.22 -2.70 3.66
N ASP A 48 10.27 -3.57 3.33
CA ASP A 48 10.30 -4.42 2.15
C ASP A 48 9.33 -3.83 1.12
N PHE A 49 9.87 -3.14 0.11
CA PHE A 49 9.09 -2.39 -0.87
C PHE A 49 9.00 -3.16 -2.18
N ARG A 50 7.79 -3.51 -2.60
CA ARG A 50 7.56 -4.35 -3.79
C ARG A 50 6.47 -3.79 -4.68
N GLN A 51 6.55 -4.09 -5.98
CA GLN A 51 5.54 -3.73 -6.96
C GLN A 51 5.29 -4.88 -7.93
N SER A 52 4.01 -5.11 -8.28
CA SER A 52 3.65 -6.06 -9.33
C SER A 52 2.41 -5.62 -10.08
N ASN A 53 2.40 -5.91 -11.39
CA ASN A 53 1.21 -5.80 -12.24
C ASN A 53 0.36 -7.07 -12.23
N HIS A 54 0.79 -8.12 -11.53
CA HIS A 54 0.11 -9.42 -11.49
C HIS A 54 -0.56 -9.62 -10.13
N GLU A 55 -1.88 -9.82 -10.15
CA GLU A 55 -2.70 -10.01 -8.94
C GLU A 55 -2.19 -11.16 -8.06
N GLY A 56 -1.92 -12.33 -8.64
CA GLY A 56 -1.45 -13.51 -7.89
C GLY A 56 -0.14 -13.26 -7.13
N VAL A 57 0.76 -12.44 -7.69
CA VAL A 57 2.02 -12.10 -7.01
C VAL A 57 1.76 -11.24 -5.76
N LEU A 58 0.79 -10.33 -5.80
CA LEU A 58 0.39 -9.54 -4.63
C LEU A 58 -0.26 -10.43 -3.56
N VAL A 59 -1.05 -11.42 -3.97
CA VAL A 59 -1.61 -12.44 -3.07
C VAL A 59 -0.50 -13.23 -2.39
N ASP A 60 0.47 -13.73 -3.14
CA ASP A 60 1.60 -14.48 -2.59
C ASP A 60 2.40 -13.64 -1.58
N TRP A 61 2.63 -12.35 -1.87
CA TRP A 61 3.33 -11.45 -0.96
C TRP A 61 2.53 -11.09 0.29
N LEU A 62 1.20 -11.06 0.22
CA LEU A 62 0.36 -10.90 1.41
C LEU A 62 0.49 -12.11 2.33
N HIS A 63 0.46 -13.33 1.79
CA HIS A 63 0.70 -14.54 2.58
C HIS A 63 2.12 -14.58 3.16
N GLU A 64 3.14 -14.20 2.36
CA GLU A 64 4.52 -14.11 2.84
C GLU A 64 4.67 -13.10 3.99
N ALA A 65 3.94 -11.98 3.94
CA ALA A 65 3.98 -10.96 4.97
C ALA A 65 3.49 -11.49 6.33
N ASP A 66 2.55 -12.43 6.35
CA ASP A 66 2.06 -13.03 7.60
C ASP A 66 3.17 -13.79 8.36
N GLU A 67 4.14 -14.34 7.63
CA GLU A 67 5.27 -15.06 8.21
C GLU A 67 6.46 -14.14 8.57
N LYS A 68 6.64 -13.04 7.82
CA LYS A 68 7.91 -12.28 7.82
C LYS A 68 7.80 -10.82 8.21
N ALA A 69 6.59 -10.26 8.26
CA ALA A 69 6.34 -8.85 8.54
C ALA A 69 5.53 -8.69 9.83
N VAL A 70 5.49 -7.47 10.34
CA VAL A 70 4.59 -7.08 11.44
C VAL A 70 3.39 -6.30 10.93
N GLY A 71 3.35 -5.97 9.64
CA GLY A 71 2.25 -5.23 9.01
C GLY A 71 2.48 -4.97 7.53
N VAL A 72 1.41 -4.57 6.84
CA VAL A 72 1.41 -4.31 5.40
C VAL A 72 0.78 -2.95 5.11
N ALA A 73 1.45 -2.13 4.31
CA ALA A 73 0.87 -0.96 3.66
C ALA A 73 0.66 -1.30 2.17
N ILE A 74 -0.57 -1.24 1.68
CA ILE A 74 -0.89 -1.64 0.30
C ILE A 74 -1.57 -0.52 -0.48
N ASN A 75 -0.98 -0.18 -1.62
CA ASN A 75 -1.67 0.56 -2.69
C ASN A 75 -1.95 -0.42 -3.82
N ALA A 76 -3.13 -1.02 -3.86
CA ALA A 76 -3.48 -2.04 -4.85
C ALA A 76 -3.81 -1.45 -6.24
N GLY A 77 -3.65 -0.14 -6.44
CA GLY A 77 -3.97 0.54 -7.69
C GLY A 77 -5.40 0.24 -8.14
N ALA A 78 -5.58 -0.14 -9.39
CA ALA A 78 -6.91 -0.47 -9.92
C ALA A 78 -7.52 -1.74 -9.29
N TYR A 79 -6.70 -2.65 -8.74
CA TYR A 79 -7.20 -3.90 -8.14
C TYR A 79 -8.02 -3.67 -6.87
N THR A 80 -7.85 -2.53 -6.19
CA THR A 80 -8.76 -2.10 -5.12
C THR A 80 -10.22 -2.20 -5.55
N HIS A 81 -10.55 -1.91 -6.82
CA HIS A 81 -11.95 -1.83 -7.26
C HIS A 81 -12.49 -3.16 -7.82
N THR A 82 -11.62 -4.13 -8.09
CA THR A 82 -11.98 -5.35 -8.85
C THR A 82 -11.65 -6.64 -8.12
N SER A 83 -10.64 -6.65 -7.26
CA SER A 83 -10.06 -7.88 -6.75
C SER A 83 -10.74 -8.36 -5.46
N VAL A 84 -11.58 -9.38 -5.61
CA VAL A 84 -12.04 -10.19 -4.46
C VAL A 84 -10.90 -11.09 -3.96
N ALA A 85 -9.99 -11.52 -4.85
CA ALA A 85 -8.84 -12.34 -4.47
C ALA A 85 -7.93 -11.66 -3.45
N LEU A 86 -7.61 -10.37 -3.64
CA LEU A 86 -6.84 -9.60 -2.66
C LEU A 86 -7.60 -9.37 -1.36
N HIS A 87 -8.91 -9.15 -1.43
CA HIS A 87 -9.73 -9.03 -0.23
C HIS A 87 -9.63 -10.31 0.62
N ASP A 88 -9.79 -11.48 0.01
CA ASP A 88 -9.75 -12.75 0.72
C ASP A 88 -8.34 -13.08 1.22
N ALA A 89 -7.29 -12.75 0.45
CA ALA A 89 -5.91 -12.87 0.89
C ALA A 89 -5.61 -12.01 2.13
N ILE A 90 -6.10 -10.77 2.18
CA ILE A 90 -5.96 -9.89 3.36
C ILE A 90 -6.72 -10.48 4.56
N ARG A 91 -7.89 -11.09 4.35
CA ARG A 91 -8.66 -11.73 5.42
C ARG A 91 -8.03 -13.03 5.94
N ALA A 92 -7.18 -13.65 5.15
CA ALA A 92 -6.51 -14.91 5.50
C ALA A 92 -5.26 -14.73 6.37
N ILE A 93 -4.75 -13.50 6.48
CA ILE A 93 -3.54 -13.18 7.27
C ILE A 93 -3.88 -12.48 8.58
N SER A 94 -2.98 -12.59 9.55
CA SER A 94 -3.13 -12.05 10.90
C SER A 94 -2.52 -10.65 11.08
N VAL A 95 -1.49 -10.33 10.30
CA VAL A 95 -0.83 -9.03 10.36
C VAL A 95 -1.74 -7.88 9.88
N PRO A 96 -1.69 -6.69 10.50
CA PRO A 96 -2.52 -5.57 10.11
C PRO A 96 -2.17 -5.06 8.71
N VAL A 97 -3.20 -4.79 7.91
CA VAL A 97 -3.08 -4.21 6.57
C VAL A 97 -3.71 -2.82 6.52
N ILE A 98 -2.98 -1.83 6.02
CA ILE A 98 -3.48 -0.47 5.73
C ILE A 98 -3.56 -0.29 4.23
N GLU A 99 -4.77 -0.01 3.72
CA GLU A 99 -4.95 0.39 2.33
C GLU A 99 -4.57 1.87 2.18
N LEU A 100 -3.90 2.22 1.10
CA LEU A 100 -3.59 3.60 0.78
C LEU A 100 -3.71 3.93 -0.71
N HIS A 101 -4.00 5.20 -0.99
CA HIS A 101 -4.05 5.78 -2.32
C HIS A 101 -3.35 7.14 -2.36
N ILE A 102 -2.63 7.39 -3.45
CA ILE A 102 -1.98 8.69 -3.71
C ILE A 102 -3.06 9.77 -3.94
N SER A 103 -3.98 9.52 -4.86
CA SER A 103 -5.08 10.45 -5.17
C SER A 103 -6.28 10.26 -4.24
N ASN A 104 -7.14 11.27 -4.15
CA ASN A 104 -8.45 11.13 -3.51
C ASN A 104 -9.37 10.33 -4.44
N VAL A 105 -9.53 9.03 -4.18
CA VAL A 105 -10.33 8.13 -5.02
C VAL A 105 -11.83 8.47 -5.01
N HIS A 106 -12.32 9.14 -3.97
CA HIS A 106 -13.73 9.56 -3.87
C HIS A 106 -14.04 10.82 -4.69
N ALA A 107 -13.02 11.60 -5.07
CA ALA A 107 -13.17 12.75 -5.97
C ALA A 107 -13.02 12.37 -7.46
N ARG A 108 -12.90 11.08 -7.76
CA ARG A 108 -12.65 10.55 -9.09
C ARG A 108 -13.88 9.88 -9.69
N GLU A 109 -13.70 9.12 -10.76
CA GLU A 109 -14.77 8.38 -11.43
C GLU A 109 -15.50 7.44 -10.45
N GLU A 110 -16.82 7.28 -10.62
CA GLU A 110 -17.69 6.54 -9.69
C GLU A 110 -17.20 5.11 -9.39
N PHE A 111 -16.66 4.41 -10.40
CA PHE A 111 -16.13 3.06 -10.22
C PHE A 111 -14.92 2.99 -9.26
N ARG A 112 -14.32 4.13 -8.91
CA ARG A 112 -13.21 4.21 -7.94
C ARG A 112 -13.66 4.48 -6.52
N HIS A 113 -14.94 4.80 -6.31
CA HIS A 113 -15.44 5.15 -4.98
C HIS A 113 -15.55 3.94 -4.07
N HIS A 114 -15.65 2.75 -4.65
CA HIS A 114 -15.77 1.50 -3.91
C HIS A 114 -14.46 0.70 -3.94
N SER A 115 -13.94 0.41 -2.74
CA SER A 115 -12.84 -0.53 -2.54
C SER A 115 -13.40 -1.89 -2.13
N LYS A 116 -13.00 -2.94 -2.85
CA LYS A 116 -13.25 -4.35 -2.52
C LYS A 116 -12.39 -4.81 -1.36
N ILE A 117 -11.23 -4.20 -1.14
CA ILE A 117 -10.28 -4.63 -0.10
C ILE A 117 -10.42 -3.84 1.22
N ALA A 118 -11.04 -2.66 1.20
CA ALA A 118 -11.13 -1.77 2.36
C ALA A 118 -11.74 -2.44 3.59
N ALA A 119 -12.76 -3.29 3.39
CA ALA A 119 -13.42 -4.01 4.47
C ALA A 119 -12.54 -5.09 5.14
N ALA A 120 -11.48 -5.54 4.45
CA ALA A 120 -10.49 -6.47 5.00
C ALA A 120 -9.31 -5.74 5.67
N CYS A 121 -9.09 -4.46 5.34
CA CYS A 121 -8.02 -3.63 5.90
C CYS A 121 -8.42 -3.03 7.26
N LYS A 122 -7.42 -2.62 8.07
CA LYS A 122 -7.63 -1.89 9.33
C LYS A 122 -8.09 -0.45 9.12
N GLY A 123 -7.73 0.14 7.98
CA GLY A 123 -8.08 1.50 7.64
C GLY A 123 -7.64 1.84 6.22
N VAL A 124 -8.11 2.99 5.74
CA VAL A 124 -7.83 3.52 4.40
C VAL A 124 -7.29 4.94 4.51
N ILE A 125 -6.22 5.24 3.78
CA ILE A 125 -5.64 6.58 3.65
C ILE A 125 -5.69 6.98 2.18
N CYS A 126 -6.31 8.11 1.82
CA CYS A 126 -6.34 8.54 0.43
C CYS A 126 -6.24 10.06 0.26
N GLY A 127 -5.65 10.50 -0.84
CA GLY A 127 -5.66 11.92 -1.24
C GLY A 127 -4.52 12.79 -0.74
N PHE A 128 -3.54 12.22 -0.02
CA PHE A 128 -2.40 12.97 0.50
C PHE A 128 -1.14 12.85 -0.38
N GLY A 129 -1.31 12.42 -1.64
CA GLY A 129 -0.22 12.22 -2.56
C GLY A 129 0.76 11.14 -2.08
N PRO A 130 2.06 11.26 -2.42
CA PRO A 130 3.10 10.37 -1.90
C PRO A 130 3.14 10.26 -0.37
N ALA A 131 2.74 11.30 0.37
CA ALA A 131 2.74 11.26 1.83
C ALA A 131 1.75 10.22 2.41
N SER A 132 0.75 9.76 1.63
CA SER A 132 -0.12 8.65 2.03
C SER A 132 0.66 7.39 2.44
N TYR A 133 1.83 7.15 1.84
CA TYR A 133 2.69 6.02 2.21
C TYR A 133 3.28 6.17 3.61
N VAL A 134 3.87 7.33 3.91
CA VAL A 134 4.45 7.60 5.24
C VAL A 134 3.38 7.60 6.32
N LEU A 135 2.19 8.14 6.02
CA LEU A 135 1.05 8.09 6.93
C LEU A 135 0.60 6.65 7.22
N ALA A 136 0.62 5.76 6.23
CA ALA A 136 0.32 4.34 6.44
C ALA A 136 1.37 3.65 7.33
N LEU A 137 2.66 3.95 7.15
CA LEU A 137 3.72 3.45 8.04
C LEU A 137 3.54 3.94 9.48
N HIS A 138 3.16 5.21 9.67
CA HIS A 138 2.86 5.76 10.99
C HIS A 138 1.64 5.06 11.63
N ALA A 139 0.57 4.80 10.86
CA ALA A 139 -0.59 4.06 11.36
C ALA A 139 -0.19 2.65 11.82
N LEU A 140 0.63 1.94 11.03
CA LEU A 140 1.15 0.62 11.40
C LEU A 140 2.02 0.66 12.65
N LYS A 141 2.80 1.73 12.86
CA LYS A 141 3.55 1.95 14.10
C LYS A 141 2.67 1.85 15.34
N THR A 142 1.55 2.56 15.34
CA THR A 142 0.63 2.57 16.48
C THR A 142 -0.08 1.25 16.77
N MET A 143 0.01 0.27 15.84
CA MET A 143 -0.62 -1.05 15.96
C MET A 143 0.38 -2.17 16.23
N THR A 144 1.67 -1.91 16.05
CA THR A 144 2.73 -2.92 16.08
C THR A 144 3.82 -2.61 17.10
N ASP A 145 3.72 -1.48 17.80
CA ASP A 145 4.44 -1.15 19.03
C ASP A 145 3.95 -1.99 20.21
#